data_AF-A0A536ZN78-F1
#
_entry.id   AF-A0A536ZN78-F1
#
_cell.length_a   1.000
_cell.length_b   1.000
_cell.length_c   1.000
_cell.angle_alpha   90.00
_cell.angle_beta   90.00
_cell.angle_gamma   90.00
#
_symmetry.space_group_name_H-M   'P 1'
#
loop_
_entity.id
_entity.type
_entity.pdbx_description
1 polymer ?
#
loop_
_entity_poly.entity_id
_entity_poly.type
_entity_poly.pdbx_seq_one_letter_code
_entity_poly.pdbx_strand_id
1 'polypeptide(L)'
;MPELPDVTVYIEALESRVLGHTLQRVKLLNPFILRTAVPPIASAEGKRVTEIRRVGKRIVFVLEGSLYLVLHLMIAGRLRWLEPKAKPPGRITLALLEFDNGTLAFTEAGTKRRASLHLLSSLEGLDPGGIEIFAADLAAFAQRLKSENHTLKRAL
;
A
#
# COMPACT_ATOMS: atom_id res chain seq x y z
N MET A 1 -7.84 -8.27 8.54
CA MET A 1 -7.08 -7.69 7.41
C MET A 1 -8.10 -6.97 6.57
N PRO A 2 -7.87 -5.73 6.13
CA PRO A 2 -8.80 -5.08 5.22
C PRO A 2 -9.06 -6.00 4.01
N GLU A 3 -10.32 -6.24 3.71
CA GLU A 3 -10.75 -7.09 2.60
C GLU A 3 -10.92 -6.25 1.32
N LEU A 4 -11.23 -6.88 0.18
CA LEU A 4 -11.32 -6.20 -1.12
C LEU A 4 -12.19 -4.93 -1.12
N PRO A 5 -13.39 -4.91 -0.50
CA PRO A 5 -14.19 -3.69 -0.39
C PRO A 5 -13.48 -2.58 0.41
N ASP A 6 -12.78 -2.95 1.49
CA ASP A 6 -12.07 -1.98 2.34
C ASP A 6 -10.93 -1.30 1.57
N VAL A 7 -10.16 -2.08 0.77
CA VAL A 7 -9.02 -1.52 0.02
C VAL A 7 -9.49 -0.56 -1.08
N THR A 8 -10.64 -0.81 -1.69
CA THR A 8 -11.21 0.10 -2.70
C THR A 8 -11.57 1.45 -2.08
N VAL A 9 -12.20 1.45 -0.90
CA VAL A 9 -12.49 2.68 -0.14
C VAL A 9 -11.20 3.40 0.27
N TYR A 10 -10.14 2.67 0.63
CA TYR A 10 -8.83 3.29 0.88
C TYR A 10 -8.29 3.98 -0.38
N ILE A 11 -8.43 3.38 -1.56
CA ILE A 11 -7.93 3.97 -2.81
C ILE A 11 -8.66 5.28 -3.09
N GLU A 12 -10.00 5.28 -3.09
CA GLU A 12 -10.79 6.50 -3.33
C GLU A 12 -10.46 7.61 -2.31
N ALA A 13 -10.36 7.24 -1.02
CA ALA A 13 -10.00 8.18 0.04
C ALA A 13 -8.56 8.70 -0.08
N LEU A 14 -7.64 7.91 -0.62
CA LEU A 14 -6.26 8.33 -0.87
C LEU A 14 -6.18 9.21 -2.11
N GLU A 15 -6.82 8.83 -3.21
CA GLU A 15 -6.82 9.60 -4.46
C GLU A 15 -7.25 11.04 -4.22
N SER A 16 -8.35 11.25 -3.49
CA SER A 16 -8.83 12.58 -3.12
C SER A 16 -7.85 13.43 -2.30
N ARG A 17 -6.79 12.84 -1.73
CA ARG A 17 -5.83 13.51 -0.84
C ARG A 17 -4.42 13.59 -1.40
N VAL A 18 -3.98 12.58 -2.15
CA VAL A 18 -2.57 12.47 -2.55
C VAL A 18 -2.38 12.51 -4.06
N LEU A 19 -3.41 12.25 -4.87
CA LEU A 19 -3.26 12.24 -6.33
C LEU A 19 -2.90 13.65 -6.82
N GLY A 20 -1.88 13.74 -7.67
CA GLY A 20 -1.37 15.01 -8.15
C GLY A 20 -0.56 15.80 -7.12
N HIS A 21 -0.43 15.36 -5.88
CA HIS A 21 0.39 16.01 -4.86
C HIS A 21 1.81 15.44 -4.79
N THR A 22 2.76 16.29 -4.38
CA THR A 22 4.18 15.93 -4.30
C THR A 22 4.51 15.31 -2.95
N LEU A 23 5.09 14.10 -2.94
CA LEU A 23 5.64 13.50 -1.72
C LEU A 23 6.95 14.21 -1.36
N GLN A 24 6.88 15.16 -0.42
CA GLN A 24 8.03 15.96 -0.02
C GLN A 24 9.02 15.19 0.84
N ARG A 25 8.51 14.30 1.72
CA ARG A 25 9.36 13.60 2.68
C ARG A 25 8.79 12.27 3.13
N VAL A 26 9.66 11.29 3.38
CA VAL A 26 9.30 10.02 4.02
C VAL A 26 10.03 9.89 5.35
N LYS A 27 9.29 9.94 6.46
CA LYS A 27 9.85 9.72 7.81
C LYS A 27 9.54 8.32 8.29
N LEU A 28 10.58 7.50 8.46
CA LEU A 28 10.46 6.16 9.04
C LEU A 28 10.67 6.25 10.56
N LEU A 29 9.59 6.16 11.33
CA LEU A 29 9.65 6.15 12.80
C LEU A 29 9.98 4.76 13.34
N ASN A 30 9.62 3.72 12.58
CA ASN A 30 10.09 2.36 12.80
C ASN A 30 10.83 1.90 11.55
N PRO A 31 12.16 1.69 11.60
CA PRO A 31 12.95 1.35 10.41
C PRO A 31 12.55 -0.01 9.80
N PHE A 32 12.01 -0.94 10.59
CA PHE A 32 11.62 -2.27 10.11
C PHE A 32 10.37 -2.26 9.25
N ILE A 33 9.67 -1.13 9.11
CA ILE A 33 8.54 -1.05 8.17
C ILE A 33 9.03 -1.13 6.72
N LEU A 34 10.21 -0.57 6.41
CA LEU A 34 10.77 -0.56 5.07
C LEU A 34 11.41 -1.92 4.78
N ARG A 35 11.00 -2.55 3.68
CA ARG A 35 11.43 -3.90 3.29
C ARG A 35 12.32 -3.93 2.04
N THR A 36 12.72 -2.76 1.55
CA THR A 36 13.58 -2.61 0.38
C THR A 36 14.71 -1.64 0.69
N ALA A 37 15.89 -1.91 0.14
CA ALA A 37 17.05 -1.02 0.23
C ALA A 37 17.30 -0.27 -1.09
N VAL A 38 16.96 -0.90 -2.21
CA VAL A 38 17.17 -0.36 -3.57
C VAL A 38 15.84 -0.35 -4.31
N PRO A 39 15.44 0.79 -4.91
CA PRO A 39 16.04 2.12 -4.75
C PRO A 39 15.93 2.62 -3.29
N PRO A 40 16.82 3.54 -2.84
CA PRO A 40 16.76 4.07 -1.50
C PRO A 40 15.46 4.87 -1.31
N ILE A 41 14.86 4.80 -0.13
CA ILE A 41 13.54 5.42 0.15
C ILE A 41 13.49 6.93 -0.17
N ALA A 42 14.61 7.63 -0.03
CA ALA A 42 14.75 9.04 -0.39
C ALA A 42 14.49 9.32 -1.89
N SER A 43 14.59 8.32 -2.76
CA SER A 43 14.27 8.47 -4.20
C SER A 43 12.79 8.75 -4.45
N ALA A 44 11.92 8.44 -3.48
CA ALA A 44 10.50 8.78 -3.53
C ALA A 44 10.22 10.26 -3.22
N GLU A 45 11.16 10.95 -2.56
CA GLU A 45 10.98 12.34 -2.17
C GLU A 45 11.08 13.27 -3.39
N GLY A 46 10.28 14.33 -3.38
CA GLY A 46 10.13 15.26 -4.50
C GLY A 46 9.35 14.70 -5.70
N LYS A 47 8.79 13.49 -5.62
CA LYS A 47 8.00 12.89 -6.70
C LYS A 47 6.52 13.15 -6.53
N ARG A 48 5.83 13.50 -7.62
CA ARG A 48 4.37 13.57 -7.65
C ARG A 48 3.76 12.19 -7.72
N VAL A 49 2.63 12.01 -7.04
CA VAL A 49 1.77 10.83 -7.22
C VAL A 49 0.95 11.01 -8.49
N THR A 50 1.13 10.11 -9.45
CA THR A 50 0.42 10.15 -10.74
C THR A 50 -0.78 9.22 -10.79
N GLU A 51 -0.79 8.18 -9.95
CA GLU A 51 -1.86 7.18 -9.88
C GLU A 51 -1.82 6.50 -8.51
N ILE A 52 -3.00 6.10 -7.99
CA ILE A 52 -3.11 5.15 -6.89
C ILE A 52 -3.78 3.90 -7.44
N ARG A 53 -3.21 2.72 -7.16
CA ARG A 53 -3.79 1.46 -7.60
C ARG A 53 -3.63 0.35 -6.59
N ARG A 54 -4.32 -0.76 -6.84
CA ARG A 54 -4.21 -1.98 -6.06
C ARG A 54 -3.41 -3.04 -6.80
N VAL A 55 -2.59 -3.79 -6.05
CA VAL A 55 -2.06 -5.08 -6.50
C VAL A 55 -2.31 -6.12 -5.41
N GLY A 56 -3.29 -6.99 -5.62
CA GLY A 56 -3.78 -7.92 -4.59
C GLY A 56 -4.26 -7.17 -3.34
N LYS A 57 -3.55 -7.35 -2.20
CA LYS A 57 -3.85 -6.73 -0.89
C LYS A 57 -2.99 -5.49 -0.59
N ARG A 58 -2.27 -5.00 -1.60
CA ARG A 58 -1.31 -3.89 -1.48
C ARG A 58 -1.87 -2.64 -2.15
N ILE A 59 -1.63 -1.50 -1.50
CA ILE A 59 -1.89 -0.18 -2.06
C ILE A 59 -0.60 0.30 -2.70
N VAL A 60 -0.67 0.75 -3.93
CA VAL A 60 0.48 1.22 -4.72
C VAL A 60 0.27 2.68 -5.08
N PHE A 61 1.22 3.51 -4.67
CA PHE A 61 1.36 4.87 -5.14
C PHE A 61 2.32 4.83 -6.33
N VAL A 62 1.84 5.20 -7.51
CA VAL A 62 2.69 5.39 -8.68
C VAL A 62 3.25 6.81 -8.61
N LEU A 63 4.57 6.90 -8.58
CA LEU A 63 5.31 8.14 -8.50
C LEU A 63 5.96 8.46 -9.85
N GLU A 64 6.14 9.74 -10.13
CA GLU A 64 6.90 10.19 -11.30
C GLU A 64 8.29 9.51 -11.39
N GLY A 65 8.70 9.18 -12.62
CA GLY A 65 9.96 8.48 -12.87
C GLY A 65 9.91 6.97 -12.63
N SER A 66 8.72 6.36 -12.76
CA SER A 66 8.51 4.91 -12.68
C SER A 66 8.91 4.30 -11.34
N LEU A 67 8.63 5.02 -10.25
CA LEU A 67 8.82 4.54 -8.89
C LEU A 67 7.48 4.17 -8.26
N TYR A 68 7.49 3.10 -7.47
CA TYR A 68 6.29 2.57 -6.85
C TYR A 68 6.47 2.47 -5.35
N LEU A 69 5.71 3.27 -4.60
CA LEU A 69 5.66 3.17 -3.14
C LEU A 69 4.50 2.24 -2.77
N VAL A 70 4.83 1.08 -2.21
CA VAL A 70 3.88 -0.02 -1.99
C VAL A 70 3.68 -0.25 -0.51
N LEU A 71 2.43 -0.18 -0.07
CA LEU A 71 2.01 -0.38 1.32
C LEU A 71 1.22 -1.67 1.46
N HIS A 72 1.53 -2.45 2.49
CA HIS A 72 0.72 -3.59 2.92
C HIS A 72 0.25 -3.38 4.36
N LEU A 73 -1.06 -3.16 4.55
CA LEU A 73 -1.64 -2.83 5.87
C LEU A 73 -1.69 -4.03 6.83
N MET A 74 -1.57 -5.25 6.33
CA MET A 74 -1.73 -6.48 7.13
C MET A 74 -3.06 -6.45 7.91
N ILE A 75 -3.06 -6.88 9.18
CA ILE A 75 -4.29 -7.01 9.97
C ILE A 75 -4.64 -5.68 10.66
N ALA A 76 -3.65 -5.07 11.32
CA ALA A 76 -3.84 -3.94 12.22
C ALA A 76 -3.27 -2.62 11.68
N GLY A 77 -2.78 -2.60 10.43
CA GLY A 77 -2.29 -1.40 9.79
C GLY A 77 -3.44 -0.49 9.38
N ARG A 78 -3.27 0.81 9.56
CA ARG A 78 -4.25 1.85 9.20
C ARG A 78 -3.54 3.08 8.65
N LEU A 79 -4.21 3.77 7.75
CA LEU A 79 -3.79 5.06 7.20
C LEU A 79 -4.63 6.17 7.79
N ARG A 80 -4.00 7.27 8.16
CA ARG A 80 -4.67 8.45 8.71
C ARG A 80 -4.14 9.70 8.04
N TRP A 81 -5.03 10.47 7.43
CA TRP A 81 -4.69 11.82 6.97
C TRP A 81 -4.59 12.77 8.15
N LEU A 82 -3.57 13.60 8.13
CA LEU A 82 -3.28 14.62 9.11
C LEU A 82 -3.24 15.96 8.39
N GLU A 83 -4.12 16.86 8.80
CA GLU A 83 -4.06 18.25 8.38
C GLU A 83 -2.72 18.89 8.80
N PRO A 84 -2.27 19.96 8.12
CA PRO A 84 -1.07 20.67 8.49
C PRO A 84 -1.03 20.99 10.00
N LYS A 85 0.13 20.74 10.64
CA LYS A 85 0.38 20.90 12.09
C LYS A 85 -0.31 19.91 13.03
N ALA A 86 -1.15 19.00 12.53
CA ALA A 86 -1.73 17.95 13.38
C ALA A 86 -0.64 16.98 13.87
N LYS A 87 -0.74 16.55 15.13
CA LYS A 87 0.23 15.61 15.72
C LYS A 87 -0.06 14.18 15.23
N PRO A 88 0.99 13.41 14.86
CA PRO A 88 0.80 12.04 14.42
C PRO A 88 0.38 11.11 15.57
N PRO A 89 -0.30 9.98 15.27
CA PRO A 89 -0.78 9.06 16.30
C PRO A 89 0.34 8.34 17.08
N GLY A 90 0.78 8.91 18.20
CA GLY A 90 1.55 8.27 19.27
C GLY A 90 2.62 7.24 18.86
N ARG A 91 2.82 6.22 19.71
CA ARG A 91 3.81 5.15 19.50
C ARG A 91 3.41 4.11 18.44
N ILE A 92 2.21 4.21 17.88
CA ILE A 92 1.71 3.27 16.87
C ILE A 92 2.07 3.68 15.44
N THR A 93 2.52 4.93 15.24
CA THR A 93 2.96 5.43 13.94
C THR A 93 4.27 4.76 13.53
N LEU A 94 4.28 4.17 12.34
CA LEU A 94 5.42 3.49 11.75
C LEU A 94 6.15 4.37 10.74
N ALA A 95 5.39 5.11 9.93
CA ALA A 95 5.93 6.04 8.95
C ALA A 95 5.00 7.24 8.75
N LEU A 96 5.57 8.35 8.29
CA LEU A 96 4.84 9.53 7.83
C LEU A 96 5.26 9.81 6.38
N LEU A 97 4.26 9.94 5.51
CA LEU A 97 4.43 10.41 4.14
C LEU A 97 3.94 11.86 4.09
N GLU A 98 4.88 12.80 4.02
CA GLU A 98 4.59 14.23 4.06
C GLU A 98 4.43 14.73 2.62
N PHE A 99 3.22 15.16 2.28
CA PHE A 99 2.87 15.78 1.01
C PHE A 99 2.82 17.30 1.14
N ASP A 100 2.80 18.00 0.02
CA ASP A 100 2.66 19.46 -0.01
C ASP A 100 1.34 19.99 0.60
N ASN A 101 0.31 19.15 0.71
CA ASN A 101 -1.02 19.50 1.23
C ASN A 101 -1.40 18.81 2.55
N GLY A 102 -0.53 17.98 3.12
CA GLY A 102 -0.82 17.29 4.39
C GLY A 102 0.08 16.10 4.64
N THR A 103 -0.25 15.28 5.63
CA THR A 103 0.57 14.12 5.97
C THR A 103 -0.26 12.85 6.10
N LEU A 104 0.17 11.79 5.42
CA LEU A 104 -0.40 10.46 5.59
C LEU A 104 0.41 9.69 6.63
N ALA A 105 -0.20 9.43 7.78
CA ALA A 105 0.38 8.59 8.82
C ALA A 105 0.04 7.12 8.59
N PHE A 106 1.08 6.28 8.53
CA PHE A 106 0.94 4.84 8.50
C PHE A 106 1.15 4.27 9.91
N THR A 107 0.10 3.69 10.48
CA THR A 107 0.08 3.18 11.85
C THR A 107 -0.18 1.67 11.86
N GLU A 108 0.22 0.99 12.93
CA GLU A 108 -0.23 -0.39 13.21
C GLU A 108 -0.50 -0.57 14.70
N ALA A 109 -1.65 -1.14 15.05
CA ALA A 109 -1.94 -1.48 16.45
C ALA A 109 -1.24 -2.79 16.87
N GLY A 110 -0.79 -2.84 18.12
CA GLY A 110 -0.11 -4.01 18.69
C GLY A 110 1.40 -4.05 18.45
N THR A 111 2.04 -5.13 18.90
CA THR A 111 3.51 -5.25 19.00
C THR A 111 4.17 -6.00 17.85
N LYS A 112 3.40 -6.77 17.05
CA LYS A 112 3.97 -7.64 16.00
C LYS A 112 4.53 -6.91 14.78
N ARG A 113 4.10 -5.67 14.53
CA ARG A 113 4.58 -4.77 13.46
C ARG A 113 4.78 -5.48 12.10
N ARG A 114 3.69 -6.02 11.55
CA ARG A 114 3.71 -6.80 10.30
C ARG A 114 3.47 -5.94 9.06
N ALA A 115 2.93 -4.74 9.21
CA ALA A 115 2.77 -3.81 8.11
C ALA A 115 4.11 -3.58 7.39
N SER A 116 4.04 -3.38 6.08
CA SER A 116 5.24 -3.18 5.26
C SER A 116 5.11 -2.00 4.30
N LEU A 117 6.27 -1.41 4.03
CA LEU A 117 6.51 -0.39 3.04
C LEU A 117 7.62 -0.87 2.11
N HIS A 118 7.44 -0.71 0.82
CA HIS A 118 8.45 -0.98 -0.19
C HIS A 118 8.54 0.24 -1.12
N LEU A 119 9.74 0.53 -1.60
CA LEU A 119 9.95 1.36 -2.78
C LEU A 119 10.55 0.48 -3.86
N LEU A 120 9.92 0.44 -5.03
CA LEU A 120 10.29 -0.43 -6.14
C LEU A 120 10.44 0.39 -7.44
N SER A 121 11.29 -0.10 -8.36
CA SER A 121 11.39 0.42 -9.74
C SER A 121 10.54 -0.35 -10.75
N SER A 122 9.97 -1.49 -10.33
CA SER A 122 9.04 -2.30 -11.10
C SER A 122 8.05 -2.98 -10.16
N LEU A 123 6.86 -3.30 -10.65
CA LEU A 123 5.86 -4.11 -9.92
C LEU A 123 5.90 -5.60 -10.28
N GLU A 124 6.83 -6.01 -11.14
CA GLU A 124 7.03 -7.43 -11.47
C GLU A 124 7.25 -8.26 -10.21
N GLY A 125 6.54 -9.39 -10.13
CA GLY A 125 6.58 -10.30 -8.98
C GLY A 125 5.81 -9.84 -7.73
N LEU A 126 5.18 -8.66 -7.75
CA LEU A 126 4.32 -8.21 -6.64
C LEU A 126 2.94 -8.90 -6.65
N ASP A 127 2.46 -9.21 -7.85
CA ASP A 127 1.25 -10.02 -8.07
C ASP A 127 1.61 -11.50 -7.98
N PRO A 128 1.06 -12.26 -7.02
CA PRO A 128 1.29 -13.70 -6.89
C PRO A 128 0.57 -14.54 -7.98
N GLY A 129 0.00 -13.92 -9.02
CA GLY A 129 -0.72 -14.62 -10.09
C GLY A 129 -2.14 -15.01 -9.67
N GLY A 130 -2.78 -14.15 -8.87
CA GLY A 130 -4.21 -14.27 -8.56
C GLY A 130 -5.07 -13.84 -9.75
N ILE A 131 -6.39 -14.01 -9.64
CA ILE A 131 -7.35 -13.42 -10.57
C ILE A 131 -8.13 -12.31 -9.87
N GLU A 132 -8.41 -11.23 -10.60
CA GLU A 132 -9.27 -10.16 -10.12
C GLU A 132 -10.73 -10.59 -10.21
N ILE A 133 -11.31 -10.97 -9.06
CA ILE A 133 -12.60 -11.67 -8.98
C ILE A 133 -13.74 -10.86 -9.63
N PHE A 134 -13.72 -9.53 -9.51
CA PHE A 134 -14.76 -8.67 -10.10
C PHE A 134 -14.63 -8.48 -11.62
N ALA A 135 -13.49 -8.86 -12.20
CA ALA A 135 -13.26 -8.82 -13.64
C ALA A 135 -13.29 -10.21 -14.28
N ALA A 136 -13.25 -11.28 -13.48
CA ALA A 136 -13.24 -12.66 -13.94
C ALA A 136 -14.66 -13.18 -14.17
N ASP A 137 -14.84 -13.95 -15.25
CA ASP A 137 -16.04 -14.75 -15.45
C ASP A 137 -15.98 -16.10 -14.70
N LEU A 138 -17.08 -16.83 -14.71
CA LEU A 138 -17.18 -18.13 -14.04
C LEU A 138 -16.18 -19.15 -14.59
N ALA A 139 -15.89 -19.12 -15.89
CA ALA A 139 -14.99 -20.07 -16.54
C ALA A 139 -13.54 -19.83 -16.09
N ALA A 140 -13.09 -18.57 -16.11
CA ALA A 140 -11.79 -18.15 -15.63
C ALA A 140 -11.63 -18.45 -14.13
N PHE A 141 -12.66 -18.17 -13.32
CA PHE A 141 -12.66 -18.51 -11.90
C PHE A 141 -12.52 -20.01 -11.66
N ALA A 142 -13.32 -20.83 -12.35
CA ALA A 142 -13.28 -22.29 -12.20
C ALA A 142 -11.94 -22.88 -12.65
N GLN A 143 -11.35 -22.36 -13.73
CA GLN A 143 -10.04 -22.78 -14.21
C GLN A 143 -8.94 -22.46 -13.19
N ARG A 144 -8.93 -21.25 -12.62
CA ARG A 144 -7.95 -20.88 -11.59
C ARG A 144 -8.12 -21.67 -10.31
N LEU A 145 -9.37 -21.87 -9.85
CA LEU A 145 -9.65 -22.63 -8.62
C LEU A 145 -9.15 -24.09 -8.71
N LYS A 146 -9.14 -24.66 -9.92
CA LYS A 146 -8.70 -26.05 -10.17
C LYS A 146 -7.22 -26.17 -10.54
N SER A 147 -6.48 -25.08 -10.66
CA SER A 147 -5.07 -25.13 -11.09
C SER A 147 -4.14 -25.73 -10.03
N GLU A 148 -4.57 -25.76 -8.76
CA GLU A 148 -3.84 -26.31 -7.63
C GLU A 148 -4.74 -27.23 -6.79
N ASN A 149 -4.21 -28.31 -6.26
CA ASN A 149 -4.97 -29.27 -5.47
C ASN A 149 -4.96 -28.88 -3.98
N HIS A 150 -5.77 -27.88 -3.61
CA HIS A 150 -5.92 -27.39 -2.25
C HIS A 150 -7.36 -27.55 -1.75
N THR A 151 -7.54 -27.59 -0.42
CA THR A 151 -8.88 -27.45 0.16
C THR A 151 -9.48 -26.10 -0.24
N LEU A 152 -10.80 -26.01 -0.38
CA LEU A 152 -11.48 -24.77 -0.83
C LEU A 152 -11.01 -23.53 -0.05
N LYS A 153 -10.93 -23.63 1.27
CA LYS A 153 -10.45 -22.54 2.14
C LYS A 153 -9.00 -22.10 1.86
N ARG A 154 -8.14 -22.99 1.39
CA ARG A 154 -6.74 -22.68 1.06
C ARG A 154 -6.59 -22.15 -0.37
N ALA A 155 -7.54 -22.48 -1.24
CA ALA A 155 -7.56 -22.00 -2.62
C ALA A 155 -8.15 -20.58 -2.72
N LEU A 156 -9.05 -20.21 -1.79
CA LEU A 156 -9.58 -18.85 -1.60
C LEU A 156 -8.64 -17.98 -0.73
#